data_AF-A0A645HF94-F1
#
_entry.id   AF-A0A645HF94-F1
#
_cell.length_a   1.000
_cell.length_b   1.000
_cell.length_c   1.000
_cell.angle_alpha   90.00
_cell.angle_beta   90.00
_cell.angle_gamma   90.00
#
_symmetry.space_group_name_H-M   'P 1'
#
loop_
_entity.id
_entity.type
_entity.pdbx_description
1 polymer ?
#
loop_
_entity_poly.entity_id
_entity_poly.type
_entity_poly.pdbx_seq_one_letter_code
_entity_poly.pdbx_strand_id
1 'polypeptide(L)' 'MQAEKLMMDEYITMPIYYYTKPTLLKSYVKGVHFSPLGFVFYHNATIEK' A
#
# COMPACT_ATOMS: atom_id res chain seq x y z
N MET A 1 -14.04 -0.45 -16.59
CA MET A 1 -12.80 -0.22 -17.38
C MET A 1 -12.97 0.82 -18.50
N GLN A 2 -14.17 1.09 -19.04
CA GLN A 2 -14.35 2.10 -20.09
C GLN A 2 -13.92 3.53 -19.67
N ALA A 3 -14.18 3.92 -18.42
CA ALA A 3 -13.79 5.23 -17.90
C ALA A 3 -12.26 5.41 -17.78
N GLU A 4 -11.55 4.41 -17.27
CA GLU A 4 -10.08 4.46 -17.13
C GLU A 4 -9.39 4.54 -18.49
N LYS A 5 -9.89 3.77 -19.48
CA LYS A 5 -9.39 3.82 -20.86
C LYS A 5 -9.55 5.20 -21.48
N LEU A 6 -10.72 5.83 -21.33
CA LEU A 6 -10.95 7.19 -21.81
C LEU A 6 -9.96 8.20 -21.19
N MET A 7 -9.67 8.08 -19.89
CA MET A 7 -8.73 8.98 -19.22
C MET A 7 -7.28 8.81 -19.68
N MET A 8 -6.88 7.58 -20.04
CA MET A 8 -5.57 7.29 -20.62
C MET A 8 -5.49 7.74 -22.09
N ASP A 9 -6.52 7.49 -22.89
CA ASP A 9 -6.59 7.84 -24.32
C ASP A 9 -6.61 9.37 -24.53
N GLU A 10 -7.25 10.12 -23.64
CA GLU A 10 -7.31 11.59 -23.66
C GLU A 10 -6.11 12.25 -22.97
N TYR A 11 -5.10 11.47 -22.55
CA TYR A 11 -3.90 11.95 -21.85
C TYR A 11 -4.19 12.84 -20.61
N ILE A 12 -5.34 12.64 -19.96
CA ILE A 12 -5.78 13.45 -18.81
C ILE A 12 -4.86 13.24 -17.60
N THR A 13 -4.29 12.04 -17.49
CA THR A 13 -3.31 11.68 -16.44
C THR A 13 -2.20 10.81 -17.01
N MET A 14 -0.95 11.07 -16.61
CA MET A 14 0.22 10.25 -16.97
C MET A 14 0.69 9.44 -15.74
N PRO A 15 0.25 8.18 -15.57
CA PRO A 15 0.74 7.34 -14.48
C PRO A 15 2.18 6.92 -14.74
N ILE A 16 3.10 7.29 -13.85
CA ILE A 16 4.53 7.04 -14.02
C ILE A 16 4.91 5.65 -13.49
N TYR A 17 4.37 5.25 -12.33
CA TYR A 17 4.58 3.92 -11.75
C TYR A 17 3.55 3.63 -10.65
N TYR A 18 3.36 2.34 -10.37
CA TYR A 18 2.58 1.87 -9.23
C TYR A 18 3.47 1.71 -8.00
N TYR A 19 3.03 2.26 -6.86
CA TYR A 19 3.79 2.22 -5.62
C TYR A 19 3.81 0.83 -5.00
N THR A 20 5.01 0.32 -4.71
CA THR A 20 5.21 -0.70 -3.68
C THR A 20 5.56 0.02 -2.38
N LYS A 21 5.09 -0.50 -1.23
CA LYS A 21 5.36 0.07 0.10
C LYS A 21 6.39 -0.78 0.84
N PRO A 22 7.70 -0.71 0.49
CA PRO A 22 8.73 -1.44 1.22
C PRO A 22 8.73 -0.95 2.66
N THR A 23 8.52 -1.87 3.61
CA THR A 23 8.44 -1.55 5.03
C THR A 23 9.46 -2.36 5.79
N LEU A 24 10.25 -1.70 6.62
CA LEU A 24 11.20 -2.34 7.53
C LEU A 24 10.53 -2.54 8.88
N LEU A 25 10.35 -3.80 9.27
CA LEU A 25 9.86 -4.19 10.58
C LEU A 25 10.93 -5.03 11.28
N LYS A 26 11.18 -4.76 12.56
CA LYS A 26 12.07 -5.61 13.37
C LYS A 26 11.47 -7.01 13.47
N SER A 27 12.30 -8.05 13.39
CA SER A 27 11.86 -9.46 13.35
C SER A 27 11.05 -9.88 14.58
N TYR A 28 11.30 -9.25 15.73
CA TYR A 28 10.62 -9.47 16.99
C TYR A 28 9.26 -8.76 17.11
N VAL A 29 8.89 -7.90 16.16
CA VAL A 29 7.58 -7.24 16.15
C VAL A 29 6.63 -8.08 15.32
N LYS A 30 5.57 -8.61 15.93
CA LYS A 30 4.53 -9.42 15.29
C LYS A 30 3.17 -8.72 15.37
N GLY A 31 2.22 -9.14 14.53
CA GLY A 31 0.84 -8.67 14.59
C GLY A 31 0.55 -7.27 14.03
N VAL A 32 1.52 -6.62 13.38
CA VAL A 32 1.28 -5.38 12.62
C VAL A 32 0.51 -5.70 11.34
N HIS A 33 -0.61 -5.00 11.12
CA HIS A 33 -1.44 -5.18 9.94
C HIS A 33 -1.31 -4.00 8.98
N PHE A 34 -0.87 -4.29 7.76
CA PHE A 34 -0.77 -3.31 6.66
C PHE A 34 -2.00 -3.43 5.77
N SER A 35 -2.83 -2.39 5.75
CA SER A 35 -4.01 -2.34 4.89
C SER A 35 -3.62 -2.00 3.45
N PRO A 36 -4.28 -2.61 2.44
CA PRO A 36 -4.15 -2.20 1.04
C PRO A 36 -4.50 -0.73 0.78
N LEU A 37 -5.30 -0.12 1.65
CA LEU A 37 -5.67 1.30 1.60
C LEU A 37 -4.58 2.24 2.16
N GLY A 38 -3.44 1.70 2.60
CA GLY A 38 -2.30 2.48 3.09
C GLY A 38 -2.21 2.63 4.61
N PHE A 39 -3.26 2.27 5.35
CA PHE A 39 -3.27 2.30 6.81
C PHE A 39 -2.34 1.26 7.42
N VAL A 40 -1.76 1.60 8.58
CA VAL A 40 -0.97 0.69 9.40
C VAL A 40 -1.65 0.56 10.75
N PHE A 41 -2.02 -0.67 11.10
CA PHE A 41 -2.73 -0.96 12.33
C PHE A 41 -1.81 -1.68 13.31
N TYR A 42 -1.66 -1.09 14.50
CA TYR A 42 -0.82 -1.60 15.58
C TYR A 42 -1.61 -2.22 16.74
N HIS A 43 -2.94 -2.34 16.61
CA HIS A 43 -3.82 -2.81 17.69
C HIS A 43 -3.49 -4.24 18.16
N ASN A 44 -3.00 -5.10 17.26
CA ASN A 44 -2.56 -6.46 17.57
C ASN A 44 -1.04 -6.60 17.61
N ALA A 45 -0.29 -5.48 17.64
CA ALA A 45 1.16 -5.54 17.57
C ALA A 45 1.75 -6.02 18.91
N THR A 46 2.60 -7.04 18.87
CA THR A 46 3.28 -7.62 20.03
C THR A 46 4.79 -7.65 19.81
N ILE A 47 5.54 -7.66 20.92
CA ILE A 47 6.99 -7.87 20.94
C ILE A 47 7.24 -9.28 21.45
N GLU A 48 7.77 -10.15 20.61
CA GLU A 48 8.16 -11.52 20.96
C GLU A 48 9.67 -11.54 21.23
N LYS A 49 10.08 -11.99 22.42
CA LYS A 49 11.46 -11.98 22.89
C LYS A 49 12.19 -13.28 22.55
#